data_AF-A0A924HUW4-F1
#
_entry.id   AF-A0A924HUW4-F1
#
_cell.length_a   1.000
_cell.length_b   1.000
_cell.length_c   1.000
_cell.angle_alpha   90.00
_cell.angle_beta   90.00
_cell.angle_gamma   90.00
#
_symmetry.space_group_name_H-M   'P 1'
#
loop_
_entity.id
_entity.type
_entity.pdbx_description
1 polymer ?
#
loop_
_entity_poly.entity_id
_entity_poly.type
_entity_poly.pdbx_seq_one_letter_code
_entity_poly.pdbx_strand_id
1 'polypeptide(L)' 'MLTVTLVATSAAAALWQQWRGVEVEAAERARVQSSWLLTGALDWARLILREDARAGGVDHLAEPWAVPLNDARLSSF' A
#
# COMPACT_ATOMS: atom_id res chain seq x y z
N MET A 1 -38.17 -30.45 8.92
CA MET A 1 -37.93 -28.99 9.08
C MET A 1 -36.61 -28.67 9.77
N LEU A 2 -36.19 -29.40 10.81
CA LEU A 2 -34.91 -29.16 11.51
C LEU A 2 -33.63 -29.25 10.65
N THR A 3 -33.60 -30.16 9.68
CA THR A 3 -32.46 -30.27 8.75
C THR A 3 -32.32 -29.03 7.87
N VAL A 4 -33.45 -28.50 7.37
CA VAL A 4 -33.47 -27.28 6.57
C VAL A 4 -33.02 -26.08 7.38
N THR A 5 -33.48 -25.94 8.63
CA THR A 5 -33.05 -24.85 9.51
C THR A 5 -31.55 -24.93 9.80
N LEU A 6 -31.02 -26.12 10.07
CA LEU A 6 -29.59 -26.30 10.33
C LEU A 6 -28.74 -25.92 9.10
N VAL A 7 -29.14 -26.39 7.92
CA VAL A 7 -28.46 -26.09 6.66
C VAL A 7 -28.53 -24.60 6.33
N ALA A 8 -29.69 -23.96 6.54
CA ALA A 8 -29.84 -22.54 6.30
C ALA A 8 -28.93 -21.71 7.23
N THR A 9 -28.87 -22.05 8.52
CA THR A 9 -28.01 -21.37 9.48
C THR A 9 -26.53 -21.60 9.19
N SER A 10 -26.13 -22.83 8.82
CA SER A 10 -24.73 -23.10 8.47
C SER A 10 -24.31 -22.39 7.19
N ALA A 11 -25.18 -22.33 6.17
CA ALA A 11 -24.92 -21.58 4.95
C ALA A 11 -24.81 -20.07 5.21
N ALA A 12 -25.70 -19.50 6.03
CA ALA A 12 -25.62 -18.10 6.43
C ALA A 12 -24.32 -17.77 7.17
N ALA A 13 -23.90 -18.64 8.10
CA ALA A 13 -22.63 -18.49 8.80
C ALA A 13 -21.42 -18.59 7.85
N ALA A 14 -21.43 -19.55 6.92
CA ALA A 14 -20.37 -19.73 5.93
C ALA A 14 -20.22 -18.50 5.01
N LEU A 15 -21.33 -17.92 4.54
CA LEU A 15 -21.32 -16.70 3.73
C LEU A 15 -20.74 -15.51 4.49
N TRP A 16 -21.07 -15.36 5.77
CA TRP A 16 -20.50 -14.30 6.60
C TRP A 16 -18.99 -14.47 6.79
N GLN A 17 -18.52 -15.69 7.05
CA GLN A 17 -17.09 -15.99 7.15
C GLN A 17 -16.36 -15.75 5.82
N GLN A 18 -16.97 -16.10 4.70
CA GLN A 18 -16.42 -15.84 3.37
C GLN A 18 -16.25 -14.34 3.14
N TRP A 19 -17.27 -13.54 3.43
CA TRP A 19 -17.21 -12.09 3.31
C TRP A 19 -16.10 -11.49 4.18
N ARG A 20 -16.02 -11.91 5.45
CA ARG A 20 -14.94 -11.52 6.36
C ARG A 20 -13.55 -11.89 5.83
N GLY A 21 -13.41 -13.05 5.21
CA GLY A 21 -12.16 -13.49 4.59
C GLY A 21 -11.72 -12.56 3.46
N VAL A 22 -12.65 -12.19 2.58
CA VAL A 22 -12.37 -11.26 1.46
C VAL A 22 -11.95 -9.88 1.98
N GLU A 23 -12.60 -9.37 3.02
CA GLU A 23 -12.22 -8.09 3.63
C GLU A 23 -10.81 -8.11 4.21
N VAL A 24 -10.45 -9.18 4.91
CA VAL A 24 -9.11 -9.35 5.49
C VAL A 24 -8.05 -9.43 4.40
N GLU A 25 -8.27 -10.22 3.36
CA GLU A 25 -7.32 -10.28 2.25
C GLU A 25 -7.17 -8.95 1.51
N ALA A 26 -8.26 -8.21 1.34
CA ALA A 26 -8.21 -6.89 0.74
C ALA A 26 -7.36 -5.92 1.59
N ALA A 27 -7.52 -5.96 2.92
CA ALA A 27 -6.73 -5.16 3.85
C ALA A 27 -5.24 -5.55 3.82
N GLU A 28 -4.92 -6.85 3.80
CA GLU A 28 -3.53 -7.33 3.69
C GLU A 28 -2.89 -6.92 2.36
N ARG A 29 -3.63 -7.04 1.24
CA ARG A 29 -3.15 -6.57 -0.07
C ARG A 29 -2.89 -5.06 -0.07
N ALA A 30 -3.77 -4.26 0.51
CA ALA A 30 -3.57 -2.81 0.64
C ALA A 30 -2.35 -2.46 1.51
N ARG A 31 -2.12 -3.21 2.60
CA ARG A 31 -0.95 -3.05 3.46
C ARG A 31 0.35 -3.37 2.71
N VAL A 32 0.40 -4.47 1.96
CA VAL A 32 1.57 -4.83 1.15
C VAL A 32 1.81 -3.81 0.04
N GLN A 33 0.77 -3.35 -0.64
CA GLN A 33 0.91 -2.29 -1.65
C GLN A 33 1.47 -1.00 -1.04
N SER A 34 1.02 -0.63 0.15
CA SER A 34 1.53 0.55 0.87
C SER A 34 3.00 0.40 1.24
N SER A 35 3.44 -0.79 1.68
CA SER A 35 4.86 -1.03 2.01
C SER A 35 5.76 -0.97 0.78
N TRP A 36 5.28 -1.46 -0.37
CA TRP A 36 6.00 -1.37 -1.65
C TRP A 36 6.16 0.09 -2.07
N LEU A 37 5.09 0.88 -1.96
CA LEU A 37 5.13 2.31 -2.27
C LEU A 37 6.13 3.07 -1.38
N LEU A 38 6.08 2.84 -0.07
CA LEU A 38 7.00 3.48 0.88
C LEU A 38 8.45 3.09 0.64
N THR A 39 8.70 1.82 0.31
CA THR A 39 10.05 1.34 -0.01
C THR A 39 10.57 2.03 -1.27
N GLY A 40 9.76 2.06 -2.35
CA GLY A 40 10.12 2.75 -3.59
C GLY A 40 10.38 4.25 -3.39
N ALA A 41 9.56 4.92 -2.56
CA ALA A 41 9.76 6.33 -2.23
C ALA A 41 11.08 6.57 -1.47
N LEU A 42 11.40 5.71 -0.50
CA LEU A 42 12.67 5.80 0.24
C LEU A 42 13.88 5.53 -0.67
N ASP A 43 13.77 4.57 -1.58
CA ASP A 43 14.85 4.26 -2.52
C ASP A 43 15.08 5.40 -3.51
N TRP A 44 14.01 6.04 -3.98
CA TRP A 44 14.11 7.23 -4.82
C TRP A 44 14.75 8.42 -4.07
N ALA A 45 14.35 8.66 -2.82
CA ALA A 45 14.96 9.70 -2.00
C ALA A 45 16.47 9.46 -1.78
N ARG A 46 16.85 8.21 -1.50
CA ARG A 46 18.27 7.81 -1.38
C ARG A 46 19.03 8.00 -2.69
N LEU A 47 18.41 7.73 -3.83
CA LEU A 47 19.02 7.93 -5.14
C LEU A 47 19.33 9.41 -5.37
N ILE A 48 18.38 10.31 -5.10
CA ILE A 48 18.62 11.75 -5.22
C ILE A 48 19.78 12.20 -4.34
N LEU A 49 19.76 11.87 -3.06
CA LEU A 49 20.80 12.30 -2.12
C LEU A 49 22.17 11.71 -2.47
N ARG A 50 22.21 10.48 -3.00
CA ARG A 50 23.46 9.88 -3.47
C ARG A 50 24.02 10.58 -4.69
N GLU A 51 23.15 11.04 -5.59
CA GLU A 51 23.59 11.75 -6.79
C GLU A 51 24.07 13.17 -6.44
N ASP A 52 23.39 13.85 -5.52
CA ASP A 52 23.81 15.12 -4.95
C ASP A 52 25.21 15.03 -4.28
N ALA A 53 25.39 14.03 -3.42
CA ALA A 53 26.68 13.76 -2.77
C ALA A 53 27.82 13.45 -3.77
N ARG A 54 27.50 12.92 -4.97
CA ARG A 54 28.48 12.68 -6.04
C ARG A 54 28.84 13.95 -6.80
N ALA A 55 27.87 14.84 -7.03
CA ALA A 55 28.11 16.13 -7.65
C ALA A 55 29.06 16.97 -6.78
N GLY A 56 28.90 16.90 -5.46
CA GLY A 56 29.69 17.62 -4.47
C GLY A 56 29.36 19.12 -4.45
N GLY A 57 29.62 19.79 -3.34
CA GLY A 57 29.27 21.20 -3.17
C GLY A 57 28.92 21.55 -1.73
N VAL A 58 28.41 22.76 -1.53
CA VAL A 58 27.83 23.19 -0.26
C VAL A 58 26.32 23.04 -0.37
N ASP A 59 25.72 22.27 0.54
CA ASP A 59 24.28 22.01 0.58
C ASP A 59 23.46 23.31 0.69
N HIS A 60 22.43 23.44 -0.15
CA HIS A 60 21.52 24.58 -0.15
C HIS A 60 20.10 24.23 -0.65
N LEU A 61 19.10 25.01 -0.23
CA LEU A 61 17.67 24.76 -0.53
C LEU A 61 17.25 24.92 -2.00
N ALA A 62 18.18 25.26 -2.90
CA ALA A 62 17.94 25.25 -4.35
C ALA A 62 18.23 23.88 -4.99
N GLU A 63 18.63 22.87 -4.19
CA GLU A 63 18.92 21.53 -4.67
C GLU A 63 17.68 20.69 -4.98
N PRO A 64 17.77 19.68 -5.86
CA PRO A 64 16.64 18.86 -6.27
C PRO A 64 15.92 18.13 -5.13
N TRP A 65 16.61 17.76 -4.06
CA TRP A 65 15.98 17.11 -2.89
C TRP A 65 15.10 18.07 -2.07
N ALA A 66 15.28 19.39 -2.21
CA ALA A 66 14.49 20.40 -1.52
C ALA A 66 13.20 20.76 -2.26
N VAL A 67 13.01 20.26 -3.48
CA VAL A 67 11.81 20.52 -4.29
C VAL A 67 10.64 19.63 -3.81
N PRO A 68 9.47 20.21 -3.48
CA PRO A 68 8.30 19.42 -3.12
C PRO A 68 7.89 18.46 -4.23
N LEU A 69 7.59 17.22 -3.84
CA LEU A 69 7.06 16.22 -4.76
C LEU A 69 5.62 16.57 -5.13
N ASN A 70 5.29 16.46 -6.42
CA ASN A 70 3.91 16.53 -6.88
C ASN A 70 3.15 15.26 -6.52
N ASP A 71 1.82 15.36 -6.40
CA ASP A 71 0.95 14.22 -6.13
C ASP A 71 1.11 13.13 -7.21
N ALA A 72 1.52 11.95 -6.77
CA ALA A 72 1.59 10.77 -7.62
C ALA A 72 0.21 10.12 -7.71
N ARG A 73 -0.32 9.98 -8.94
CA ARG A 73 -1.56 9.22 -9.16
C ARG A 73 -1.28 7.73 -9.00
N LEU A 74 -1.83 7.14 -7.94
CA LEU A 74 -1.91 5.69 -7.76
C LEU A 74 -3.19 5.21 -8.47
N SER A 75 -3.23 5.22 -9.80
CA SER A 75 -4.43 4.77 -10.51
C SER A 75 -4.66 3.27 -10.32
N SER A 76 -5.92 2.87 -10.12
CA SER A 76 -6.36 1.50 -10.38
C SER A 76 -6.21 1.24 -11.87
N PHE A 77 -5.21 0.44 -12.25
CA PHE A 77 -5.17 -0.18 -13.57
C PHE A 77 -6.36 -1.13 -13.75
#